data_AF-A0A7G7LHD7-F1
#
_entry.id   AF-A0A7G7LHD7-F1
#
_cell.length_a   1.000
_cell.length_b   1.000
_cell.length_c   1.000
_cell.angle_alpha   90.00
_cell.angle_beta   90.00
_cell.angle_gamma   90.00
#
_symmetry.space_group_name_H-M   'P 1'
#
loop_
_entity.id
_entity.type
_entity.pdbx_description
1 polymer ?
#
loop_
_entity_poly.entity_id
_entity_poly.type
_entity_poly.pdbx_seq_one_letter_code
_entity_poly.pdbx_strand_id
1 'polypeptide(L)'
;MSRATVAELRTQQGDACAVCGDLGAAHLDHDHSTGRIRALLCGRCNMGLGLFLDDPVRLRLAADYVERHRGEPAAAVDPPTGCTTTPALGSDRRERRGSRPSRRSTDRHDQGEQSDRRRTAGEADA
;
A
#
# COMPACT_ATOMS: atom_id res chain seq x y z
N MET A 1 -11.13 5.29 17.24
CA MET A 1 -9.66 5.41 17.37
C MET A 1 -9.28 6.86 17.21
N SER A 2 -8.48 7.43 18.12
CA SER A 2 -8.05 8.83 18.04
C SER A 2 -6.77 8.96 17.21
N ARG A 3 -6.52 10.16 16.66
CA ARG A 3 -5.24 10.47 15.97
C ARG A 3 -4.03 10.28 16.90
N ALA A 4 -4.21 10.50 18.20
CA ALA A 4 -3.15 10.32 19.20
C ALA A 4 -2.75 8.84 19.35
N THR A 5 -3.71 7.91 19.30
CA THR A 5 -3.41 6.46 19.36
C THR A 5 -2.56 6.00 18.18
N VAL A 6 -2.81 6.53 16.99
CA VAL A 6 -2.01 6.20 15.79
C VAL A 6 -0.61 6.81 15.87
N ALA A 7 -0.49 8.03 16.38
CA ALA A 7 0.81 8.66 16.59
C ALA A 7 1.67 7.88 17.60
N GLU A 8 1.06 7.42 18.70
CA GLU A 8 1.73 6.57 19.68
C GLU A 8 2.24 5.27 19.06
N LEU A 9 1.42 4.58 18.26
CA LEU A 9 1.85 3.38 17.52
C LEU A 9 3.01 3.65 16.56
N ARG A 10 3.01 4.81 15.88
CA ARG A 10 4.12 5.21 15.02
C ARG A 10 5.41 5.39 15.80
N THR A 11 5.34 6.07 16.94
CA THR A 11 6.50 6.29 17.82
C THR A 11 7.03 4.97 18.37
N GLN A 12 6.15 4.07 18.84
CA GLN A 12 6.54 2.76 19.35
C GLN A 12 7.22 1.87 18.30
N GLN A 13 6.80 1.98 17.04
CA GLN A 13 7.37 1.21 15.93
C GLN A 13 8.52 1.93 15.20
N GLY A 14 8.87 3.16 15.58
CA GLY A 14 9.88 3.96 14.87
C GLY A 14 9.52 4.22 13.41
N ASP A 15 8.24 4.48 13.09
CA ASP A 15 7.70 4.66 11.73
C ASP A 15 7.94 3.47 10.77
N ALA A 16 8.28 2.30 11.31
CA ALA A 16 8.58 1.09 10.56
C ALA A 16 7.42 0.07 10.57
N CYS A 17 7.37 -0.78 9.53
CA CYS A 17 6.41 -1.87 9.41
C CYS A 17 6.71 -2.96 10.44
N ALA A 18 5.71 -3.36 11.22
CA ALA A 18 5.89 -4.40 12.23
C ALA A 18 6.21 -5.80 11.65
N VAL A 19 5.98 -6.03 10.35
CA VAL A 19 6.27 -7.32 9.69
C VAL A 19 7.63 -7.32 8.99
N CYS A 20 7.93 -6.32 8.15
CA CYS A 20 9.14 -6.33 7.33
C CYS A 20 10.20 -5.31 7.76
N GLY A 21 9.91 -4.42 8.71
CA GLY A 21 10.83 -3.37 9.17
C GLY A 21 11.02 -2.19 8.22
N ASP A 22 10.43 -2.22 7.02
CA ASP A 22 10.51 -1.08 6.10
C ASP A 22 9.81 0.16 6.67
N LEU A 23 10.40 1.34 6.42
CA LEU A 23 9.77 2.61 6.74
C LEU A 23 8.48 2.84 5.94
N GLY A 24 7.62 3.72 6.44
CA GLY A 24 6.38 4.08 5.76
C GLY A 24 5.21 3.17 6.12
N ALA A 25 5.18 2.69 7.37
CA ALA A 25 4.03 1.99 7.91
C ALA A 25 2.86 2.96 8.13
N ALA A 26 1.89 2.92 7.23
CA ALA A 26 0.74 3.84 7.24
C ALA A 26 -0.61 3.12 7.37
N HIS A 27 -0.63 1.78 7.32
CA HIS A 27 -1.84 0.98 7.36
C HIS A 27 -2.02 0.37 8.74
N LEU A 28 -3.17 0.62 9.38
CA LEU A 28 -3.53 -0.01 10.64
C LEU A 28 -4.01 -1.43 10.39
N ASP A 29 -3.26 -2.39 10.90
CA ASP A 29 -3.63 -3.79 10.92
C ASP A 29 -4.47 -4.11 12.15
N HIS A 30 -5.52 -4.91 11.97
CA HIS A 30 -6.44 -5.32 13.02
C HIS A 30 -6.86 -6.77 12.83
N ASP A 31 -7.07 -7.44 13.96
CA ASP A 31 -7.57 -8.80 13.95
C ASP A 31 -9.05 -8.83 13.49
N HIS A 32 -9.35 -9.55 12.42
CA HIS A 32 -10.69 -9.61 11.85
C HIS A 32 -11.73 -10.34 12.72
N SER A 33 -11.30 -11.10 13.74
CA SER A 33 -12.21 -11.80 14.66
C SER A 33 -12.56 -10.97 15.90
N THR A 34 -11.62 -10.17 16.39
CA THR A 34 -11.77 -9.40 17.65
C THR A 34 -11.87 -7.89 17.42
N GLY A 35 -11.51 -7.40 16.24
CA GLY A 35 -11.41 -5.97 15.91
C GLY A 35 -10.26 -5.24 16.62
N ARG A 36 -9.40 -5.96 17.36
CA ARG A 36 -8.28 -5.35 18.08
C ARG A 36 -7.18 -4.94 17.11
N ILE A 37 -6.68 -3.71 17.28
CA ILE A 37 -5.54 -3.20 16.52
C ILE A 37 -4.30 -3.99 16.92
N ARG A 38 -3.57 -4.49 15.91
CA ARG A 38 -2.32 -5.24 16.10
C ARG A 38 -1.12 -4.31 15.98
N ALA A 39 -0.95 -3.66 14.83
CA ALA A 39 0.21 -2.84 14.52
C ALA A 39 -0.02 -1.91 13.31
N LEU A 40 0.97 -1.06 13.00
CA LEU A 40 1.08 -0.39 11.70
C LEU A 40 1.93 -1.21 10.73
N LEU A 41 1.44 -1.40 9.51
CA LEU A 41 2.10 -2.12 8.43
C LEU A 41 2.31 -1.24 7.20
N CYS A 42 3.27 -1.63 6.36
CA CYS A 42 3.35 -1.11 4.99
C CYS A 42 2.23 -1.70 4.13
N GLY A 43 1.88 -1.05 3.01
CA GLY A 43 0.78 -1.49 2.16
C GLY A 43 0.95 -2.90 1.59
N ARG A 44 2.20 -3.32 1.32
CA ARG A 44 2.52 -4.67 0.81
C ARG A 44 2.22 -5.75 1.84
N CYS A 45 2.71 -5.59 3.07
CA CYS A 45 2.48 -6.55 4.15
C CYS A 45 1.01 -6.62 4.52
N ASN A 46 0.34 -5.46 4.65
CA ASN A 46 -1.09 -5.41 4.97
C ASN A 46 -1.93 -6.13 3.90
N MET A 47 -1.66 -5.87 2.62
CA MET A 47 -2.34 -6.56 1.52
C MET A 47 -2.01 -8.06 1.52
N GLY A 48 -0.76 -8.43 1.75
CA GLY A 48 -0.33 -9.84 1.82
C GLY A 48 -1.11 -10.62 2.88
N LEU A 49 -1.22 -10.09 4.11
CA LEU A 49 -1.99 -10.72 5.18
C LEU A 49 -3.46 -10.94 4.77
N GLY A 50 -4.10 -9.91 4.21
CA GLY A 50 -5.48 -9.99 3.73
C GLY A 50 -5.68 -11.01 2.60
N LEU A 51 -4.73 -11.13 1.66
CA LEU A 51 -4.79 -12.13 0.58
C LEU A 51 -4.70 -13.57 1.10
N PHE A 52 -4.04 -13.79 2.24
CA PHE A 52 -4.01 -15.07 2.93
C PHE A 52 -5.09 -15.21 4.01
N LEU A 53 -6.05 -14.28 4.05
CA LEU A 53 -7.18 -14.28 5.00
C LEU A 53 -6.75 -14.30 6.46
N ASP A 54 -5.60 -13.70 6.77
CA ASP A 54 -4.97 -13.76 8.10
C ASP A 54 -4.76 -15.18 8.64
N ASP A 55 -4.73 -16.19 7.75
CA ASP A 55 -4.59 -17.60 8.12
C ASP A 55 -3.11 -17.98 8.28
N PRO A 56 -2.64 -18.28 9.51
CA PRO A 56 -1.23 -18.61 9.75
C PRO A 56 -0.78 -19.88 9.01
N VAL A 57 -1.69 -20.82 8.73
CA VAL A 57 -1.36 -22.04 7.99
C VAL A 57 -1.07 -21.69 6.52
N ARG A 58 -1.92 -20.88 5.89
CA ARG A 58 -1.70 -20.44 4.49
C ARG A 58 -0.42 -19.62 4.34
N LEU A 59 -0.14 -18.73 5.30
CA LEU A 59 1.07 -17.91 5.29
C LEU A 59 2.35 -18.76 5.34
N ARG A 60 2.39 -19.78 6.21
CA ARG A 60 3.52 -20.72 6.30
C ARG A 60 3.68 -21.54 5.02
N LEU A 61 2.58 -22.08 4.48
CA LEU A 61 2.61 -22.81 3.21
C LEU A 61 3.11 -21.96 2.04
N ALA A 62 2.77 -20.67 2.01
CA ALA A 62 3.27 -19.74 1.02
C ALA A 62 4.79 -19.49 1.16
N ALA A 63 5.30 -19.36 2.40
CA ALA A 63 6.73 -19.28 2.65
C ALA A 63 7.46 -20.56 2.18
N ASP A 64 6.97 -21.74 2.58
CA ASP A 64 7.52 -23.03 2.18
C ASP A 64 7.51 -23.22 0.65
N TYR A 65 6.46 -22.74 -0.03
CA TYR A 65 6.38 -22.76 -1.49
C TYR A 65 7.49 -21.92 -2.12
N VAL A 66 7.70 -20.70 -1.64
CA VAL A 66 8.74 -19.81 -2.16
C VAL A 66 10.13 -20.40 -1.93
N GLU A 67 10.40 -20.92 -0.74
CA GLU A 67 11.69 -21.52 -0.39
C GLU A 67 12.02 -22.72 -1.29
N ARG A 68 11.08 -23.64 -1.47
CA ARG A 68 11.24 -24.81 -2.37
C ARG A 68 11.58 -24.45 -3.81
N HIS A 69 11.16 -23.27 -4.28
CA HIS A 69 11.35 -22.84 -5.67
C HIS A 69 12.47 -21.80 -5.83
N ARG A 70 13.15 -21.39 -4.74
CA ARG A 70 14.30 -20.47 -4.79
C ARG A 70 15.62 -21.14 -5.18
N GLY A 71 15.67 -22.48 -5.27
CA GLY A 71 16.88 -23.20 -5.68
C GLY A 71 18.00 -23.22 -4.64
N GLU A 72 17.76 -22.69 -3.44
CA GLU A 72 18.69 -22.77 -2.32
C GLU A 72 18.49 -24.11 -1.60
N PRO A 73 19.55 -24.92 -1.37
CA PRO A 73 19.42 -26.14 -0.59
C PRO A 73 19.00 -25.80 0.83
N ALA A 74 18.04 -26.55 1.38
CA ALA A 74 17.48 -26.38 2.72
C ALA A 74 18.53 -26.61 3.82
N ALA A 75 19.43 -25.65 4.04
CA ALA A 75 20.48 -25.72 5.05
C ALA A 75 20.62 -24.38 5.79
N ALA A 76 20.56 -24.49 7.12
CA ALA A 76 20.89 -23.50 8.15
C ALA A 76 19.96 -22.28 8.26
N VAL A 77 18.94 -22.44 9.10
CA VAL A 77 18.26 -21.32 9.77
C VAL A 77 19.23 -20.76 10.82
N ASP A 78 20.00 -19.73 10.47
CA ASP A 78 20.55 -18.83 11.48
C ASP A 78 19.49 -17.78 11.85
N PRO A 79 19.30 -17.44 13.13
CA PRO A 79 18.40 -16.37 13.54
C PRO A 79 18.91 -15.03 12.98
N PRO A 80 18.03 -14.07 12.62
CA PRO A 80 18.47 -12.77 12.10
C PRO A 80 19.11 -11.95 13.21
N THR A 81 20.43 -12.08 13.36
CA THR A 81 21.26 -11.14 14.10
C THR A 81 21.90 -10.21 13.08
N GLY A 82 21.38 -8.99 12.97
CA GLY A 82 22.14 -7.88 12.38
C GLY A 82 21.93 -7.65 10.88
N CYS A 83 21.34 -6.50 10.61
CA CYS A 83 21.45 -5.75 9.37
C CYS A 83 22.93 -5.43 9.07
N THR A 84 23.56 -6.11 8.09
CA THR A 84 24.72 -5.60 7.34
C THR A 84 24.94 -6.35 6.02
N THR A 85 24.05 -6.21 5.05
CA THR A 85 24.44 -6.34 3.64
C THR A 85 23.48 -5.52 2.79
N THR A 86 23.89 -4.30 2.46
CA THR A 86 23.34 -3.56 1.33
C THR A 86 23.62 -4.38 0.07
N PRO A 87 22.64 -4.94 -0.66
CA PRO A 87 22.92 -5.38 -2.00
C PRO A 87 23.13 -4.10 -2.82
N ALA A 88 24.26 -4.00 -3.51
CA ALA A 88 24.54 -2.90 -4.40
C ALA A 88 23.40 -2.80 -5.43
N LEU A 89 22.49 -1.84 -5.19
CA LEU A 89 21.48 -1.42 -6.14
C LEU A 89 22.24 -0.98 -7.38
N GLY A 90 22.12 -1.77 -8.45
CA GLY A 90 22.69 -1.47 -9.76
C GLY A 90 22.38 -0.04 -10.15
N SER A 91 23.42 0.78 -10.10
CA SER A 91 23.56 1.98 -10.90
C SER A 91 23.38 1.57 -12.36
N ASP A 92 22.21 1.87 -12.94
CA ASP A 92 22.01 2.22 -14.37
C ASP A 92 20.54 2.09 -14.79
N ARG A 93 19.71 3.04 -14.34
CA ARG A 93 18.42 3.35 -14.99
C ARG A 93 18.25 4.83 -15.29
N ARG A 94 19.36 5.57 -15.37
CA ARG A 94 19.36 6.99 -15.73
C ARG A 94 19.54 7.22 -17.23
N GLU A 95 19.07 6.32 -18.10
CA GLU A 95 19.30 6.50 -19.54
C GLU A 95 18.25 5.82 -20.45
N ARG A 96 16.95 5.99 -20.12
CA ARG A 96 15.88 5.91 -21.14
C ARG A 96 14.81 6.99 -20.89
N ARG A 97 15.25 8.25 -20.89
CA ARG A 97 14.37 9.39 -21.12
C ARG A 97 14.39 9.66 -22.63
N GLY A 98 13.71 8.80 -23.39
CA GLY A 98 13.51 8.91 -24.83
C GLY A 98 12.02 8.75 -25.16
N SER A 99 11.41 9.85 -25.59
CA SER A 99 10.10 10.03 -26.21
C SER A 99 9.10 8.86 -26.17
N ARG A 100 8.20 8.86 -25.18
CA ARG A 100 6.90 8.17 -25.31
C ARG A 100 5.94 9.10 -26.05
N PRO A 101 5.42 8.75 -27.24
CA PRO A 101 4.35 9.53 -27.86
C PRO A 101 3.07 9.44 -27.01
N SER A 102 2.41 10.59 -26.82
CA SER A 102 1.15 10.69 -26.10
C SER A 102 0.11 9.78 -26.75
N ARG A 103 -0.47 8.84 -26.00
CA ARG A 103 -1.64 8.10 -26.49
C ARG A 103 -2.77 9.09 -26.70
N ARG A 104 -3.17 9.20 -27.97
CA ARG A 104 -4.29 9.96 -28.50
C ARG A 104 -5.56 9.66 -27.71
N SER A 105 -6.10 10.69 -27.07
CA SER A 105 -7.46 10.70 -26.52
C SER A 105 -8.42 10.60 -27.70
N THR A 106 -9.28 9.58 -27.73
CA THR A 106 -10.40 9.55 -28.68
C THR A 106 -11.49 10.49 -28.16
N ASP A 107 -11.77 11.51 -28.95
CA ASP A 107 -12.89 12.44 -28.85
C ASP A 107 -14.22 11.74 -28.48
N ARG A 108 -14.85 12.18 -27.40
CA ARG A 108 -16.31 12.11 -27.26
C ARG A 108 -16.83 13.48 -27.68
N HIS A 109 -17.50 13.52 -28.83
CA HIS A 109 -18.10 14.72 -29.36
C HIS A 109 -19.19 15.27 -28.43
N ASP A 110 -19.00 16.54 -28.11
CA ASP A 110 -19.95 17.54 -27.66
C ASP A 110 -21.09 17.68 -28.68
N GLN A 111 -22.33 17.59 -28.21
CA GLN A 111 -23.44 18.38 -28.75
C GLN A 111 -24.20 18.94 -27.55
N GLY A 112 -23.92 20.20 -27.25
CA GLY A 112 -24.69 21.00 -26.32
C GLY A 112 -26.05 21.36 -26.89
N GLU A 113 -27.04 21.49 -26.02
CA GLU A 113 -28.15 22.41 -26.22
C GLU A 113 -28.35 23.23 -24.95
N GLN A 114 -28.00 24.51 -25.09
CA GLN A 114 -28.29 25.59 -24.17
C GLN A 114 -29.79 25.88 -24.25
N SER A 115 -30.48 25.96 -23.11
CA SER A 115 -31.70 26.76 -23.04
C SER A 115 -31.68 27.67 -21.81
N ASP A 116 -31.17 28.84 -22.11
CA ASP A 116 -31.40 30.13 -21.49
C ASP A 116 -32.85 30.29 -20.98
N ARG A 117 -33.02 30.50 -19.66
CA ARG A 117 -34.14 31.29 -19.11
C ARG A 117 -33.68 32.05 -17.86
N ARG A 118 -33.03 33.20 -18.08
CA ARG A 118 -33.17 34.36 -17.18
C ARG A 118 -34.61 34.88 -17.26
N ARG A 119 -35.31 34.97 -16.12
CA ARG A 119 -36.26 36.05 -15.83
C ARG A 119 -36.20 36.41 -14.35
N THR A 120 -35.74 37.63 -14.09
CA THR A 120 -35.88 38.40 -12.87
C THR A 120 -37.20 39.17 -12.88
N ALA A 121 -37.92 39.18 -11.75
CA ALA A 121 -38.93 40.14 -11.25
C ALA A 121 -39.76 39.35 -10.21
N GLY A 122 -40.08 39.77 -8.98
CA GLY A 122 -40.14 41.05 -8.28
C GLY A 122 -41.27 40.92 -7.23
N GLU A 123 -41.13 41.53 -6.03
CA GLU A 123 -42.20 41.91 -5.06
C GLU A 123 -43.00 40.76 -4.40
N ALA A 124 -43.63 40.84 -3.23
CA ALA A 124 -43.67 41.66 -2.01
C ALA A 124 -44.56 40.88 -1.00
N ASP A 125 -44.42 41.16 0.31
CA ASP A 125 -45.38 41.00 1.43
C ASP A 125 -46.25 39.73 1.60
N ALA A 126 -46.05 39.05 2.75
CA ALA A 126 -47.09 38.75 3.76
C ALA A 126 -46.44 38.16 5.04
#